data_AF-A0A1G5A4C1-F1
#
_entry.id   AF-A0A1G5A4C1-F1
#
_cell.length_a   1.000
_cell.length_b   1.000
_cell.length_c   1.000
_cell.angle_alpha   90.00
_cell.angle_beta   90.00
_cell.angle_gamma   90.00
#
_symmetry.space_group_name_H-M   'P 1'
#
loop_
_entity.id
_entity.type
_entity.pdbx_description
1 polymer ?
#
loop_
_entity_poly.entity_id
_entity_poly.type
_entity_poly.pdbx_seq_one_letter_code
_entity_poly.pdbx_strand_id
1 'polypeptide(L)'
;MTHDNKPEAFTSYAQNFEDVVLWRALKHVPQGLYVDIGAEHPVLASVSKAFYERGWRGIHVEPAPYYATMLQQDRPGEQILQVALSDHEGTLDLHVIENLEITTAGRVLADPHQEALRLTHTTIQAPMLTMKTALASLAGQEVHWLKINVDGREEQVLRGWDSQFLRPWIIVIRTTVSMQTKLHYEGINRLLLDANYEFVSFDGVNRFYVASERSELTPRLQTPPNVFDGVELSGLSGARYAGPVELVRSEMQATVDQLSALHVQSEAKATHAEMRATEAAAQVAQADARTNQAEARAKLAEERAVQLEHRATQAEEHIHATEHAPIRRLMSAIRNGRVLSGIKRRSKSVLQVAATEIRRHPLLNRGARLILGCAPPLRRRLGAALHSTRIATDLSIFDDLSPDAAIVARQLQQSQRGLEAI
;
A
#
# COMPACT_ATOMS: atom_id res chain seq x y z
N MET A 1 -25.45 10.08 -23.78
CA MET A 1 -24.54 8.94 -23.57
C MET A 1 -24.87 7.90 -24.61
N THR A 2 -24.25 8.00 -25.78
CA THR A 2 -24.34 6.99 -26.82
C THR A 2 -23.48 5.82 -26.37
N HIS A 3 -24.11 4.71 -25.96
CA HIS A 3 -23.40 3.45 -25.85
C HIS A 3 -22.83 3.14 -27.23
N ASP A 4 -21.52 3.30 -27.35
CA ASP A 4 -20.73 2.92 -28.50
C ASP A 4 -20.78 1.39 -28.55
N ASN A 5 -21.81 0.86 -29.21
CA ASN A 5 -22.01 -0.58 -29.38
C ASN A 5 -21.04 -1.05 -30.46
N LYS A 6 -19.75 -1.02 -30.13
CA LYS A 6 -18.71 -1.62 -30.95
C LYS A 6 -19.03 -3.12 -30.95
N PRO A 7 -19.22 -3.77 -32.11
CA PRO A 7 -19.43 -5.21 -32.14
C PRO A 7 -18.25 -5.88 -31.44
N GLU A 8 -18.55 -6.73 -30.47
CA GLU A 8 -17.57 -7.44 -29.66
C GLU A 8 -16.64 -8.24 -30.60
N ALA A 9 -15.34 -7.94 -30.56
CA ALA A 9 -14.36 -8.54 -31.46
C ALA A 9 -14.29 -10.07 -31.26
N PHE A 10 -13.92 -10.82 -32.30
CA PHE A 10 -13.70 -12.26 -32.16
C PHE A 10 -12.30 -12.51 -31.61
N THR A 11 -12.22 -13.07 -30.39
CA THR A 11 -10.94 -13.39 -29.74
C THR A 11 -10.57 -14.84 -30.03
N SER A 12 -9.40 -15.05 -30.64
CA SER A 12 -8.89 -16.39 -30.94
C SER A 12 -8.05 -16.96 -29.79
N TYR A 13 -8.30 -18.22 -29.48
CA TYR A 13 -7.60 -19.04 -28.49
C TYR A 13 -6.90 -20.23 -29.14
N ALA A 14 -7.25 -20.60 -30.37
CA ALA A 14 -6.72 -21.77 -31.06
C ALA A 14 -5.24 -21.64 -31.45
N GLN A 15 -4.55 -22.78 -31.50
CA GLN A 15 -3.12 -22.84 -31.82
C GLN A 15 -2.78 -22.37 -33.22
N ASN A 16 -3.60 -22.77 -34.19
CA ASN A 16 -3.38 -22.51 -35.60
C ASN A 16 -4.59 -21.81 -36.23
N PHE A 17 -5.28 -20.99 -35.43
CA PHE A 17 -6.44 -20.19 -35.85
C PHE A 17 -7.60 -21.01 -36.43
N GLU A 18 -7.75 -22.26 -36.00
CA GLU A 18 -8.86 -23.12 -36.42
C GLU A 18 -10.20 -22.48 -36.05
N ASP A 19 -10.27 -21.86 -34.87
CA ASP A 19 -11.45 -21.15 -34.38
C ASP A 19 -11.85 -19.96 -35.27
N VAL A 20 -10.89 -19.21 -35.79
CA VAL A 20 -11.11 -18.09 -36.73
C VAL A 20 -11.72 -18.58 -38.03
N VAL A 21 -11.14 -19.63 -38.62
CA VAL A 21 -11.60 -20.18 -39.90
C VAL A 21 -12.99 -20.77 -39.75
N LEU A 22 -13.24 -21.51 -38.66
CA LEU A 22 -14.56 -22.02 -38.33
C LEU A 22 -15.56 -20.88 -38.09
N TRP A 23 -15.18 -19.84 -37.36
CA TRP A 23 -16.06 -18.69 -37.09
C TRP A 23 -16.42 -17.94 -38.36
N ARG A 24 -15.47 -17.74 -39.28
CA ARG A 24 -15.77 -17.14 -40.59
C ARG A 24 -16.84 -17.91 -41.35
N ALA A 25 -16.83 -19.23 -41.27
CA ALA A 25 -17.85 -20.08 -41.91
C ALA A 25 -19.18 -20.08 -41.14
N LEU A 26 -19.15 -20.09 -39.80
CA LEU A 26 -20.29 -20.46 -38.97
C LEU A 26 -20.91 -19.34 -38.14
N LYS A 27 -20.37 -18.11 -38.13
CA LYS A 27 -20.88 -16.98 -37.34
C LYS A 27 -22.34 -16.58 -37.60
N HIS A 28 -22.95 -17.09 -38.67
CA HIS A 28 -24.36 -16.90 -38.98
C HIS A 28 -25.29 -17.83 -38.16
N VAL A 29 -24.72 -18.85 -37.51
CA VAL A 29 -25.42 -19.78 -36.63
C VAL A 29 -25.41 -19.21 -35.20
N PRO A 30 -26.57 -18.96 -34.58
CA PRO A 30 -26.63 -18.26 -33.30
C PRO A 30 -26.18 -19.12 -32.10
N GLN A 31 -26.60 -20.38 -32.03
CA GLN A 31 -26.32 -21.30 -30.92
C GLN A 31 -26.02 -22.69 -31.48
N GLY A 32 -24.83 -22.83 -32.06
CA GLY A 32 -24.43 -24.09 -32.68
C GLY A 32 -23.91 -25.11 -31.68
N LEU A 33 -23.77 -26.33 -32.17
CA LEU A 33 -23.27 -27.49 -31.45
C LEU A 33 -21.94 -27.95 -32.02
N TYR A 34 -20.96 -28.22 -31.16
CA TYR A 34 -19.64 -28.71 -31.57
C TYR A 34 -19.18 -29.94 -30.80
N VAL A 35 -18.21 -30.64 -31.38
CA VAL A 35 -17.51 -31.75 -30.73
C VAL A 35 -16.01 -31.53 -30.82
N ASP A 36 -15.33 -31.58 -29.68
CA ASP A 36 -13.88 -31.36 -29.56
C ASP A 36 -13.22 -32.63 -29.02
N ILE A 37 -12.54 -33.39 -29.88
CA ILE A 37 -11.91 -34.67 -29.56
C ILE A 37 -10.40 -34.47 -29.39
N GLY A 38 -9.92 -34.72 -28.18
CA GLY A 38 -8.60 -34.27 -27.73
C GLY A 38 -8.62 -32.78 -27.40
N ALA A 39 -9.59 -32.38 -26.58
CA ALA A 39 -9.85 -30.98 -26.22
C ALA A 39 -8.77 -30.38 -25.31
N GLU A 40 -8.09 -31.21 -24.52
CA GLU A 40 -6.98 -30.81 -23.65
C GLU A 40 -7.32 -29.60 -22.76
N HIS A 41 -6.51 -28.53 -22.81
CA HIS A 41 -6.64 -27.41 -21.91
C HIS A 41 -7.83 -26.52 -22.35
N PRO A 42 -8.72 -26.10 -21.43
CA PRO A 42 -9.96 -25.40 -21.79
C PRO A 42 -9.78 -23.98 -22.33
N VAL A 43 -8.61 -23.36 -22.13
CA VAL A 43 -8.33 -21.98 -22.56
C VAL A 43 -7.11 -21.89 -23.49
N LEU A 44 -5.94 -22.34 -23.03
CA LEU A 44 -4.73 -22.46 -23.84
C LEU A 44 -4.97 -23.31 -25.07
N ALA A 45 -4.59 -22.80 -26.25
CA ALA A 45 -4.74 -23.46 -27.54
C ALA A 45 -6.18 -23.96 -27.88
N SER A 46 -7.20 -23.48 -27.16
CA SER A 46 -8.56 -24.02 -27.25
C SER A 46 -9.28 -23.55 -28.51
N VAL A 47 -9.74 -24.50 -29.34
CA VAL A 47 -10.57 -24.20 -30.52
C VAL A 47 -12.00 -23.83 -30.10
N SER A 48 -12.48 -24.38 -28.99
CA SER A 48 -13.86 -24.29 -28.53
C SER A 48 -14.17 -23.07 -27.66
N LYS A 49 -13.18 -22.44 -27.00
CA LYS A 49 -13.42 -21.33 -26.05
C LYS A 49 -14.17 -20.15 -26.68
N ALA A 50 -13.75 -19.71 -27.85
CA ALA A 50 -14.37 -18.58 -28.54
C ALA A 50 -15.84 -18.84 -28.90
N PHE A 51 -16.20 -20.09 -29.20
CA PHE A 51 -17.57 -20.51 -29.47
C PHE A 51 -18.40 -20.55 -28.18
N TYR A 52 -17.86 -21.13 -27.10
CA TYR A 52 -18.54 -21.20 -25.80
C TYR A 52 -18.95 -19.82 -25.26
N GLU A 53 -18.03 -18.86 -25.32
CA GLU A 53 -18.26 -17.46 -24.92
C GLU A 53 -19.39 -16.79 -25.72
N ARG A 54 -19.66 -17.30 -26.93
CA ARG A 54 -20.69 -16.79 -27.84
C ARG A 54 -21.97 -17.61 -27.81
N GLY A 55 -22.17 -18.39 -26.74
CA GLY A 55 -23.42 -19.11 -26.48
C GLY A 55 -23.53 -20.47 -27.19
N TRP A 56 -22.49 -20.91 -27.89
CA TRP A 56 -22.44 -22.29 -28.41
C TRP A 56 -22.22 -23.28 -27.28
N ARG A 57 -22.64 -24.52 -27.48
CA ARG A 57 -22.41 -25.60 -26.53
C ARG A 57 -21.82 -26.81 -27.23
N GLY A 58 -20.99 -27.57 -26.54
CA GLY A 58 -20.32 -28.72 -27.13
C GLY A 58 -20.19 -29.94 -26.24
N ILE A 59 -19.63 -30.98 -26.83
CA ILE A 59 -19.14 -32.17 -26.14
C ILE A 59 -17.62 -32.25 -26.32
N HIS A 60 -16.91 -32.41 -25.20
CA HIS A 60 -15.46 -32.60 -25.19
C HIS A 60 -15.15 -34.06 -24.91
N VAL A 61 -14.14 -34.61 -25.61
CA VAL A 61 -13.61 -35.93 -25.34
C VAL A 61 -12.15 -35.79 -24.94
N GLU A 62 -11.86 -36.06 -23.68
CA GLU A 62 -10.53 -35.86 -23.08
C GLU A 62 -10.24 -36.96 -22.03
N PRO A 63 -9.39 -37.94 -22.33
CA PRO A 63 -9.13 -39.05 -21.42
C PRO A 63 -8.31 -38.68 -20.17
N ALA A 64 -7.48 -37.63 -20.21
CA ALA A 64 -6.63 -37.26 -19.10
C ALA A 64 -7.47 -36.62 -17.96
N PRO A 65 -7.47 -37.20 -16.74
CA PRO A 65 -8.32 -36.72 -15.64
C PRO A 65 -8.10 -35.25 -15.29
N TYR A 66 -6.85 -34.78 -15.38
CA TYR A 66 -6.48 -33.40 -15.09
C TYR A 66 -7.19 -32.43 -16.05
N TYR A 67 -7.02 -32.61 -17.36
CA TYR A 67 -7.67 -31.77 -18.37
C TYR A 67 -9.19 -31.92 -18.37
N ALA A 68 -9.72 -33.13 -18.18
CA ALA A 68 -11.16 -33.33 -18.05
C ALA A 68 -11.75 -32.54 -16.88
N THR A 69 -11.05 -32.47 -15.74
CA THR A 69 -11.47 -31.67 -14.57
C THR A 69 -11.45 -30.17 -14.89
N MET A 70 -10.40 -29.69 -15.58
CA MET A 70 -10.30 -28.29 -15.99
C MET A 70 -11.42 -27.90 -16.97
N LEU A 71 -11.71 -28.75 -17.95
CA LEU A 71 -12.82 -28.57 -18.90
C LEU A 71 -14.16 -28.49 -18.17
N GLN A 72 -14.43 -29.39 -17.21
CA GLN A 72 -15.66 -29.36 -16.41
C GLN A 72 -15.83 -28.06 -15.63
N GLN A 73 -14.74 -27.51 -15.10
CA GLN A 73 -14.75 -26.26 -14.34
C GLN A 73 -14.98 -25.04 -15.25
N ASP A 74 -14.32 -24.98 -16.42
CA ASP A 74 -14.38 -23.84 -17.34
C ASP A 74 -15.55 -23.91 -18.34
N ARG A 75 -16.24 -25.04 -18.44
CA ARG A 75 -17.40 -25.27 -19.31
C ARG A 75 -18.65 -25.76 -18.54
N PRO A 76 -19.16 -24.98 -17.57
CA PRO A 76 -20.40 -25.35 -16.92
C PRO A 76 -21.54 -25.48 -17.95
N GLY A 77 -22.20 -26.64 -17.92
CA GLY A 77 -23.31 -26.99 -18.81
C GLY A 77 -22.92 -27.71 -20.11
N GLU A 78 -21.63 -27.94 -20.36
CA GLU A 78 -21.19 -28.81 -21.46
C GLU A 78 -20.90 -30.24 -20.96
N GLN A 79 -20.89 -31.20 -21.88
CA GLN A 79 -20.61 -32.59 -21.56
C GLN A 79 -19.12 -32.89 -21.77
N ILE A 80 -18.45 -33.42 -20.74
CA ILE A 80 -17.05 -33.84 -20.81
C ILE A 80 -17.01 -35.37 -20.68
N LEU A 81 -16.52 -36.04 -21.72
CA LEU A 81 -16.37 -37.48 -21.79
C LEU A 81 -14.91 -37.85 -21.51
N GLN A 82 -14.66 -38.42 -20.33
CA GLN A 82 -13.33 -38.86 -19.92
C GLN A 82 -12.99 -40.26 -20.45
N VAL A 83 -12.89 -40.37 -21.78
CA VAL A 83 -12.61 -41.61 -22.51
C VAL A 83 -11.65 -41.33 -23.66
N ALA A 84 -10.87 -42.34 -24.04
CA ALA A 84 -10.16 -42.36 -25.31
C ALA A 84 -11.09 -42.87 -26.42
N LEU A 85 -10.87 -42.44 -27.66
CA LEU A 85 -11.60 -42.97 -28.82
C LEU A 85 -10.71 -43.86 -29.68
N SER A 86 -11.32 -44.89 -30.27
CA SER A 86 -10.68 -45.81 -31.22
C SER A 86 -11.72 -46.47 -32.12
N ASP A 87 -11.27 -47.42 -32.92
CA ASP A 87 -12.04 -48.33 -33.76
C ASP A 87 -12.75 -49.47 -33.00
N HIS A 88 -12.47 -49.64 -31.71
CA HIS A 88 -13.08 -50.65 -30.84
C HIS A 88 -13.12 -50.19 -29.38
N GLU A 89 -13.89 -50.90 -28.56
CA GLU A 89 -14.01 -50.64 -27.12
C GLU A 89 -12.94 -51.42 -26.33
N GLY A 90 -12.48 -50.87 -25.21
CA GLY A 90 -11.46 -51.49 -24.36
C GLY A 90 -10.83 -50.52 -23.38
N THR A 91 -9.52 -50.68 -23.15
CA THR A 91 -8.71 -49.79 -22.32
C THR A 91 -7.47 -49.39 -23.10
N LEU A 92 -7.03 -48.13 -22.95
CA LEU A 92 -5.83 -47.59 -23.58
C LEU A 92 -4.87 -47.05 -22.52
N ASP A 93 -3.61 -47.45 -22.61
CA ASP A 93 -2.53 -46.82 -21.85
C ASP A 93 -2.16 -45.50 -22.51
N LEU A 94 -2.22 -44.41 -21.73
CA LEU A 94 -1.83 -43.07 -22.16
C LEU A 94 -0.70 -42.56 -21.29
N HIS A 95 0.25 -41.88 -21.92
CA HIS A 95 1.30 -41.16 -21.24
C HIS A 95 0.97 -39.67 -21.27
N VAL A 96 0.87 -39.08 -20.08
CA VAL A 96 0.51 -37.66 -19.89
C VAL A 96 1.73 -36.90 -19.37
N ILE A 97 2.03 -35.77 -20.02
CA ILE A 97 3.01 -34.77 -19.56
C ILE A 97 2.24 -33.47 -19.31
N GLU A 98 1.85 -33.25 -18.06
CA GLU A 98 0.94 -32.15 -17.64
C GLU A 98 1.47 -30.76 -18.02
N ASN A 99 2.78 -30.53 -17.99
CA ASN A 99 3.36 -29.20 -18.22
C ASN A 99 3.55 -28.82 -19.70
N LEU A 100 3.31 -29.74 -20.65
CA LEU A 100 3.63 -29.50 -22.06
C LEU A 100 2.43 -29.59 -23.01
N GLU A 101 1.22 -29.80 -22.50
CA GLU A 101 0.06 -30.08 -23.37
C GLU A 101 0.37 -31.25 -24.32
N ILE A 102 0.83 -32.36 -23.73
CA ILE A 102 1.09 -33.60 -24.46
C ILE A 102 0.42 -34.76 -23.73
N THR A 103 -0.63 -35.28 -24.35
CA THR A 103 -1.24 -36.57 -24.03
C THR A 103 -1.13 -37.49 -25.24
N THR A 104 -0.44 -38.62 -25.09
CA THR A 104 -0.17 -39.54 -26.21
C THR A 104 -0.29 -41.00 -25.81
N ALA A 105 -0.76 -41.85 -26.73
CA ALA A 105 -0.70 -43.31 -26.59
C ALA A 105 0.57 -43.91 -27.25
N GLY A 106 1.42 -43.08 -27.85
CA GLY A 106 2.70 -43.49 -28.42
C GLY A 106 3.80 -43.59 -27.36
N ARG A 107 4.90 -44.28 -27.68
CA ARG A 107 6.12 -44.22 -26.84
C ARG A 107 6.62 -42.77 -26.79
N VAL A 108 6.44 -42.13 -25.64
CA VAL A 108 7.09 -40.84 -25.28
C VAL A 108 8.62 -40.90 -25.43
N LEU A 109 9.18 -42.13 -25.40
CA LEU A 109 10.60 -42.49 -25.39
C LEU A 109 11.38 -42.30 -26.70
N ALA A 110 10.82 -41.72 -27.77
CA ALA A 110 11.53 -41.56 -29.04
C ALA A 110 12.03 -40.13 -29.32
N ASP A 111 11.83 -39.18 -28.41
CA ASP A 111 12.35 -37.82 -28.55
C ASP A 111 13.68 -37.66 -27.80
N PRO A 112 14.82 -37.46 -28.50
CA PRO A 112 16.11 -37.18 -27.86
C PRO A 112 16.12 -35.91 -26.99
N HIS A 113 15.10 -35.05 -27.08
CA HIS A 113 14.92 -33.91 -26.18
C HIS A 113 14.42 -34.30 -24.77
N GLN A 114 13.84 -35.49 -24.58
CA GLN A 114 13.34 -35.96 -23.27
C GLN A 114 14.48 -36.24 -22.29
N GLU A 115 15.57 -36.87 -22.75
CA GLU A 115 16.78 -37.12 -21.95
C GLU A 115 17.41 -35.79 -21.48
N ALA A 116 17.32 -34.75 -22.33
CA ALA A 116 17.82 -33.40 -22.04
C ALA A 116 16.91 -32.62 -21.07
N LEU A 117 15.61 -32.90 -21.02
CA LEU A 117 14.62 -32.14 -20.25
C LEU A 117 14.09 -32.83 -18.98
N ARG A 118 14.44 -34.10 -18.72
CA ARG A 118 14.01 -34.88 -17.53
C ARG A 118 12.50 -34.79 -17.26
N LEU A 119 11.69 -34.83 -18.31
CA LEU A 119 10.24 -34.68 -18.20
C LEU A 119 9.65 -35.90 -17.50
N THR A 120 9.02 -35.67 -16.34
CA THR A 120 8.23 -36.70 -15.66
C THR A 120 6.93 -36.91 -16.44
N HIS A 121 6.69 -38.14 -16.89
CA HIS A 121 5.42 -38.55 -17.47
C HIS A 121 4.71 -39.51 -16.52
N THR A 122 3.38 -39.48 -16.54
CA THR A 122 2.55 -40.46 -15.82
C THR A 122 1.79 -41.31 -16.82
N THR A 123 1.80 -42.62 -16.61
CA THR A 123 0.97 -43.54 -17.40
C THR A 123 -0.37 -43.70 -16.72
N ILE A 124 -1.45 -43.44 -17.45
CA ILE A 124 -2.83 -43.64 -17.00
C ILE A 124 -3.52 -44.68 -17.89
N GLN A 125 -4.47 -45.43 -17.33
CA GLN A 125 -5.36 -46.27 -18.12
C GLN A 125 -6.69 -45.54 -18.32
N ALA A 126 -7.04 -45.27 -19.57
CA ALA A 126 -8.30 -44.65 -19.94
C ALA A 126 -9.26 -45.68 -20.55
N PRO A 127 -10.56 -45.65 -20.18
CA PRO A 127 -11.58 -46.38 -20.94
C PRO A 127 -11.55 -45.93 -22.40
N MET A 128 -11.65 -46.88 -23.32
CA MET A 128 -11.62 -46.64 -24.75
C MET A 128 -12.96 -47.04 -25.36
N LEU A 129 -13.55 -46.16 -26.15
CA LEU A 129 -14.83 -46.38 -26.82
C LEU A 129 -14.73 -46.06 -28.32
N THR A 130 -15.71 -46.53 -29.10
CA THR A 130 -15.90 -45.99 -30.45
C THR A 130 -16.54 -44.60 -30.40
N MET A 131 -16.29 -43.76 -31.41
CA MET A 131 -16.94 -42.45 -31.50
C MET A 131 -18.47 -42.58 -31.50
N LYS A 132 -19.00 -43.60 -32.19
CA LYS A 132 -20.43 -43.93 -32.22
C LYS A 132 -20.99 -44.22 -30.82
N THR A 133 -20.31 -45.04 -30.01
CA THR A 133 -20.75 -45.37 -28.65
C THR A 133 -20.65 -44.14 -27.74
N ALA A 134 -19.52 -43.45 -27.74
CA ALA A 134 -19.26 -42.33 -26.83
C ALA A 134 -20.20 -41.14 -27.08
N LEU A 135 -20.50 -40.85 -28.34
CA LEU A 135 -21.35 -39.72 -28.76
C LEU A 135 -22.79 -40.15 -29.07
N ALA A 136 -23.26 -41.25 -28.47
CA ALA A 136 -24.61 -41.77 -28.64
C ALA A 136 -25.70 -40.70 -28.38
N SER A 137 -25.45 -39.76 -27.46
CA SER A 137 -26.37 -38.65 -27.14
C SER A 137 -26.58 -37.67 -28.30
N LEU A 138 -25.67 -37.64 -29.29
CA LEU A 138 -25.73 -36.75 -30.44
C LEU A 138 -26.52 -37.32 -31.63
N ALA A 139 -27.11 -38.51 -31.47
CA ALA A 139 -27.90 -39.14 -32.53
C ALA A 139 -28.96 -38.18 -33.09
N GLY A 140 -28.88 -37.88 -34.39
CA GLY A 140 -29.84 -37.01 -35.07
C GLY A 140 -29.73 -35.50 -34.73
N GLN A 141 -28.73 -35.08 -33.97
CA GLN A 141 -28.46 -33.66 -33.70
C GLN A 141 -27.60 -33.05 -34.80
N GLU A 142 -27.83 -31.76 -35.09
CA GLU A 142 -26.99 -31.00 -36.02
C GLU A 142 -25.68 -30.58 -35.35
N VAL A 143 -24.61 -31.31 -35.62
CA VAL A 143 -23.26 -30.92 -35.23
C VAL A 143 -22.66 -30.03 -36.33
N HIS A 144 -22.19 -28.86 -35.93
CA HIS A 144 -21.75 -27.83 -36.88
C HIS A 144 -20.26 -27.95 -37.17
N TRP A 145 -19.46 -28.33 -36.17
CA TRP A 145 -18.08 -28.72 -36.39
C TRP A 145 -17.62 -29.81 -35.43
N LEU A 146 -16.67 -30.62 -35.93
CA LEU A 146 -15.97 -31.66 -35.19
C LEU A 146 -14.46 -31.45 -35.34
N LYS A 147 -13.75 -31.29 -34.21
CA LYS A 147 -12.28 -31.28 -34.18
C LYS A 147 -11.77 -32.65 -33.71
N ILE A 148 -10.74 -33.16 -34.38
CA ILE A 148 -9.99 -34.35 -33.96
C ILE A 148 -8.50 -34.01 -33.88
N ASN A 149 -7.93 -34.17 -32.69
CA ASN A 149 -6.50 -34.00 -32.38
C ASN A 149 -6.09 -34.99 -31.29
N VAL A 150 -5.65 -36.19 -31.66
CA VAL A 150 -5.38 -37.28 -30.69
C VAL A 150 -3.98 -37.84 -30.86
N ASP A 151 -3.05 -36.94 -31.19
CA ASP A 151 -1.61 -37.18 -31.31
C ASP A 151 -1.24 -38.44 -32.13
N GLY A 152 -1.72 -38.50 -33.38
CA GLY A 152 -1.35 -39.56 -34.33
C GLY A 152 -2.30 -40.75 -34.37
N ARG A 153 -3.39 -40.73 -33.61
CA ARG A 153 -4.46 -41.76 -33.65
C ARG A 153 -5.72 -41.33 -34.41
N GLU A 154 -5.63 -40.27 -35.19
CA GLU A 154 -6.78 -39.65 -35.86
C GLU A 154 -7.51 -40.62 -36.79
N GLU A 155 -6.77 -41.47 -37.53
CA GLU A 155 -7.36 -42.48 -38.40
C GLU A 155 -8.11 -43.56 -37.60
N GLN A 156 -7.54 -44.04 -36.48
CA GLN A 156 -8.19 -45.03 -35.62
C GLN A 156 -9.48 -44.49 -35.00
N VAL A 157 -9.49 -43.22 -34.58
CA VAL A 157 -10.69 -42.56 -34.09
C VAL A 157 -11.78 -42.48 -35.18
N LEU A 158 -11.41 -42.11 -36.41
CA LEU A 158 -12.36 -42.06 -37.53
C LEU A 158 -12.91 -43.44 -37.93
N ARG A 159 -12.15 -44.52 -37.73
CA ARG A 159 -12.65 -45.89 -37.98
C ARG A 159 -13.77 -46.30 -37.02
N GLY A 160 -13.84 -45.71 -35.83
CA GLY A 160 -14.94 -45.90 -34.88
C GLY A 160 -16.12 -44.96 -35.08
N TRP A 161 -16.12 -44.14 -36.13
CA TRP A 161 -17.17 -43.20 -36.45
C TRP A 161 -18.11 -43.74 -37.53
N ASP A 162 -19.37 -43.32 -37.44
CA ASP A 162 -20.44 -43.66 -38.37
C ASP A 162 -21.07 -42.36 -38.88
N SER A 163 -20.86 -42.08 -40.17
CA SER A 163 -21.30 -40.83 -40.80
C SER A 163 -22.81 -40.72 -40.97
N GLN A 164 -23.56 -41.84 -40.90
CA GLN A 164 -25.02 -41.83 -40.90
C GLN A 164 -25.58 -41.50 -39.50
N PHE A 165 -24.80 -41.79 -38.46
CA PHE A 165 -25.16 -41.55 -37.08
C PHE A 165 -24.82 -40.12 -36.62
N LEU A 166 -23.59 -39.68 -36.90
CA LEU A 166 -23.05 -38.37 -36.52
C LEU A 166 -22.52 -37.68 -37.77
N ARG A 167 -23.15 -36.58 -38.18
CA ARG A 167 -22.86 -35.90 -39.45
C ARG A 167 -22.47 -34.42 -39.24
N PRO A 168 -21.23 -34.12 -38.78
CA PRO A 168 -20.77 -32.75 -38.65
C PRO A 168 -20.76 -31.99 -39.97
N TRP A 169 -21.13 -30.70 -39.99
CA TRP A 169 -21.02 -29.91 -41.23
C TRP A 169 -19.56 -29.75 -41.66
N ILE A 170 -18.67 -29.49 -40.69
CA ILE A 170 -17.24 -29.30 -40.90
C ILE A 170 -16.47 -30.29 -40.00
N ILE A 171 -15.49 -30.99 -40.58
CA ILE A 171 -14.51 -31.79 -39.83
C ILE A 171 -13.14 -31.13 -39.97
N VAL A 172 -12.53 -30.82 -38.84
CA VAL A 172 -11.16 -30.34 -38.74
C VAL A 172 -10.33 -31.45 -38.10
N ILE A 173 -9.31 -31.93 -38.81
CA ILE A 173 -8.53 -33.07 -38.33
C ILE A 173 -7.04 -32.82 -38.48
N ARG A 174 -6.29 -33.07 -37.41
CA ARG A 174 -4.83 -32.98 -37.44
C ARG A 174 -4.28 -34.07 -38.36
N THR A 175 -3.29 -33.71 -39.17
CA THR A 175 -2.69 -34.64 -40.14
C THR A 175 -1.17 -34.63 -40.15
N THR A 176 -0.55 -33.91 -39.23
CA THR A 176 0.88 -33.94 -38.99
C THR A 176 1.20 -34.86 -37.84
N VAL A 177 2.27 -35.64 -37.95
CA VAL A 177 2.84 -36.40 -36.82
C VAL A 177 3.32 -35.42 -35.74
N SER A 178 3.19 -35.80 -34.47
CA SER A 178 3.63 -34.96 -33.34
C SER A 178 5.04 -34.39 -33.54
N MET A 179 5.20 -33.08 -33.30
CA MET A 179 6.46 -32.34 -33.43
C MET A 179 7.15 -32.44 -34.79
N GLN A 180 6.46 -32.91 -35.84
CA GLN A 180 7.02 -33.09 -37.18
C GLN A 180 6.12 -32.44 -38.24
N THR A 181 6.72 -32.00 -39.34
CA THR A 181 5.99 -31.51 -40.52
C THR A 181 5.55 -32.65 -41.45
N LYS A 182 5.85 -33.90 -41.08
CA LYS A 182 5.48 -35.08 -41.88
C LYS A 182 3.98 -35.31 -41.81
N LEU A 183 3.37 -35.43 -42.99
CA LEU A 183 1.96 -35.70 -43.14
C LEU A 183 1.63 -37.20 -42.97
N HIS A 184 0.48 -37.46 -42.37
CA HIS A 184 -0.17 -38.76 -42.24
C HIS A 184 -1.67 -38.53 -42.40
N TYR A 185 -2.21 -38.73 -43.61
CA TYR A 185 -3.60 -38.38 -43.91
C TYR A 185 -4.26 -39.27 -44.95
N GLU A 186 -3.56 -40.21 -45.56
CA GLU A 186 -4.07 -40.97 -46.69
C GLU A 186 -5.31 -41.81 -46.29
N GLY A 187 -5.26 -42.50 -45.16
CA GLY A 187 -6.41 -43.25 -44.64
C GLY A 187 -7.52 -42.35 -44.13
N ILE A 188 -7.18 -41.25 -43.43
CA ILE A 188 -8.12 -40.21 -42.99
C ILE A 188 -8.92 -39.66 -44.18
N ASN A 189 -8.21 -39.25 -45.23
CA ASN A 189 -8.79 -38.66 -46.43
C ASN A 189 -9.71 -39.68 -47.12
N ARG A 190 -9.29 -40.93 -47.24
CA ARG A 190 -10.14 -41.99 -47.81
C ARG A 190 -11.45 -42.16 -47.03
N LEU A 191 -11.38 -42.29 -45.71
CA LEU A 191 -12.56 -42.46 -44.86
C LEU A 191 -13.55 -41.29 -44.99
N LEU A 192 -13.05 -40.05 -45.06
CA LEU A 192 -13.88 -38.86 -45.18
C LEU A 192 -14.48 -38.70 -46.58
N LEU A 193 -13.71 -38.97 -47.65
CA LEU A 193 -14.22 -38.95 -49.02
C LEU A 193 -15.28 -40.05 -49.24
N ASP A 194 -15.04 -41.27 -48.73
CA ASP A 194 -16.01 -42.37 -48.80
C ASP A 194 -17.30 -42.03 -48.02
N ALA A 195 -17.19 -41.22 -46.96
CA ALA A 195 -18.31 -40.66 -46.21
C ALA A 195 -18.94 -39.40 -46.82
N ASN A 196 -18.63 -39.09 -48.09
CA ASN A 196 -19.15 -37.93 -48.82
C ASN A 196 -18.86 -36.58 -48.10
N TYR A 197 -17.60 -36.40 -47.71
CA TYR A 197 -17.02 -35.09 -47.42
C TYR A 197 -16.12 -34.64 -48.56
N GLU A 198 -15.98 -33.33 -48.69
CA GLU A 198 -15.05 -32.68 -49.62
C GLU A 198 -13.87 -32.11 -48.83
N PHE A 199 -12.64 -32.35 -49.30
CA PHE A 199 -11.47 -31.65 -48.80
C PHE A 199 -11.49 -30.20 -49.26
N VAL A 200 -11.29 -29.26 -48.34
CA VAL A 200 -11.35 -27.82 -48.64
C VAL A 200 -10.00 -27.13 -48.50
N SER A 201 -9.30 -27.32 -47.39
CA SER A 201 -8.05 -26.61 -47.13
C SER A 201 -7.15 -27.33 -46.14
N PHE A 202 -5.87 -26.98 -46.17
CA PHE A 202 -4.83 -27.42 -45.25
C PHE A 202 -4.09 -26.20 -44.72
N ASP A 203 -4.03 -26.06 -43.39
CA ASP A 203 -3.48 -24.87 -42.71
C ASP A 203 -2.01 -25.04 -42.28
N GLY A 204 -1.36 -26.14 -42.70
CA GLY A 204 -0.02 -26.53 -42.25
C GLY A 204 0.00 -27.61 -41.16
N VAL A 205 -1.12 -27.84 -40.46
CA VAL A 205 -1.27 -28.81 -39.36
C VAL A 205 -2.53 -29.66 -39.52
N ASN A 206 -3.66 -29.00 -39.71
CA ASN A 206 -5.00 -29.55 -39.85
C ASN A 206 -5.50 -29.48 -41.29
N ARG A 207 -6.29 -30.49 -41.66
CA ARG A 207 -7.10 -30.48 -42.87
C ARG A 207 -8.56 -30.20 -42.51
N PHE A 208 -9.21 -29.40 -43.34
CA PHE A 208 -10.62 -29.05 -43.25
C PHE A 208 -11.41 -29.81 -44.31
N TYR A 209 -12.49 -30.44 -43.87
CA TYR A 209 -13.43 -31.16 -44.72
C TYR A 209 -14.84 -30.66 -44.47
N VAL A 210 -15.66 -30.61 -45.52
CA VAL A 210 -17.07 -30.16 -45.44
C VAL A 210 -17.96 -31.26 -45.97
N ALA A 211 -19.06 -31.54 -45.28
CA ALA A 211 -20.08 -32.48 -45.76
C ALA A 211 -20.65 -31.96 -47.08
N SER A 212 -20.77 -32.80 -48.12
CA SER A 212 -21.14 -32.33 -49.47
C SER A 212 -22.49 -31.58 -49.51
N GLU A 213 -23.43 -31.95 -48.65
CA GLU A 213 -24.71 -31.25 -48.46
C GLU A 213 -24.61 -29.84 -47.85
N ARG A 214 -23.43 -29.46 -47.33
CA ARG A 214 -23.09 -28.13 -46.79
C ARG A 214 -22.01 -27.42 -47.62
N SER A 215 -21.90 -27.76 -48.90
CA SER A 215 -20.90 -27.19 -49.83
C SER A 215 -20.96 -25.66 -49.95
N GLU A 216 -22.05 -25.01 -49.54
CA GLU A 216 -22.14 -23.55 -49.41
C GLU A 216 -21.10 -22.95 -48.42
N LEU A 217 -20.56 -23.76 -47.50
CA LEU A 217 -19.54 -23.34 -46.54
C LEU A 217 -18.12 -23.36 -47.13
N THR A 218 -17.87 -24.12 -48.19
CA THR A 218 -16.55 -24.33 -48.79
C THR A 218 -15.81 -23.02 -49.10
N PRO A 219 -16.41 -22.00 -49.76
CA PRO A 219 -15.71 -20.75 -50.06
C PRO A 219 -15.20 -19.98 -48.82
N ARG A 220 -15.82 -20.21 -47.65
CA ARG A 220 -15.43 -19.57 -46.38
C ARG A 220 -14.24 -20.26 -45.71
N LEU A 221 -13.84 -21.45 -46.16
CA LEU A 221 -12.80 -22.25 -45.52
C LEU A 221 -11.53 -22.39 -46.38
N GLN A 222 -11.59 -21.98 -47.66
CA GLN A 222 -10.49 -22.14 -48.62
C GLN A 222 -9.26 -21.27 -48.31
N THR A 223 -9.46 -20.09 -47.74
CA THR A 223 -8.35 -19.18 -47.43
C THR A 223 -7.89 -19.37 -45.99
N PRO A 224 -6.58 -19.24 -45.70
CA PRO A 224 -6.12 -19.09 -44.32
C PRO A 224 -6.78 -17.89 -43.61
N PRO A 225 -6.68 -17.81 -42.26
CA PRO A 225 -6.98 -16.59 -41.54
C PRO A 225 -6.22 -15.40 -42.13
N ASN A 226 -6.87 -14.25 -42.23
CA ASN A 226 -6.31 -13.05 -42.83
C ASN A 226 -6.93 -11.78 -42.25
N VAL A 227 -6.45 -10.63 -42.73
CA VAL A 227 -6.83 -9.30 -42.21
C VAL A 227 -8.34 -8.99 -42.29
N PHE A 228 -9.10 -9.72 -43.11
CA PHE A 228 -10.54 -9.53 -43.23
C PHE A 228 -11.34 -10.25 -42.15
N ASP A 229 -10.70 -11.07 -41.31
CA ASP A 229 -11.37 -11.80 -40.23
C ASP A 229 -11.61 -10.93 -38.98
N GLY A 230 -10.89 -9.81 -38.81
CA GLY A 230 -11.12 -8.86 -37.72
C GLY A 230 -10.92 -9.47 -36.32
N VAL A 231 -9.90 -10.32 -36.18
CA VAL A 231 -9.66 -11.14 -34.98
C VAL A 231 -8.69 -10.46 -34.02
N GLU A 232 -8.98 -10.59 -32.73
CA GLU A 232 -8.06 -10.26 -31.64
C GLU A 232 -7.40 -11.53 -31.11
N LEU A 233 -6.13 -11.44 -30.73
CA LEU A 233 -5.40 -12.56 -30.14
C LEU A 233 -5.60 -12.56 -28.62
N SER A 234 -6.00 -13.69 -28.04
CA SER A 234 -6.11 -13.83 -26.58
C SER A 234 -4.76 -13.71 -25.85
N GLY A 235 -3.65 -13.95 -26.56
CA GLY A 235 -2.33 -14.18 -25.97
C GLY A 235 -2.15 -15.59 -25.40
N LEU A 236 -3.17 -16.45 -25.52
CA LEU A 236 -3.20 -17.83 -25.02
C LEU A 236 -3.17 -18.86 -26.16
N SER A 237 -3.07 -18.39 -27.41
CA SER A 237 -3.02 -19.20 -28.63
C SER A 237 -1.77 -20.09 -28.74
N GLY A 238 -0.74 -19.93 -27.93
CA GLY A 238 0.47 -20.75 -28.03
C GLY A 238 0.87 -21.40 -26.71
N ALA A 239 0.60 -22.69 -26.54
CA ALA A 239 1.09 -23.48 -25.40
C ALA A 239 2.60 -23.30 -25.14
N ARG A 240 3.40 -23.26 -26.23
CA ARG A 240 4.86 -23.11 -26.20
C ARG A 240 5.34 -21.68 -25.93
N TYR A 241 4.48 -20.68 -26.07
CA TYR A 241 4.79 -19.26 -25.83
C TYR A 241 4.01 -18.64 -24.67
N ALA A 242 3.05 -19.38 -24.09
CA ALA A 242 2.28 -18.98 -22.93
C ALA A 242 3.19 -18.74 -21.72
N GLY A 243 4.23 -19.56 -21.53
CA GLY A 243 5.21 -19.37 -20.46
C GLY A 243 5.88 -17.98 -20.50
N PRO A 244 6.56 -17.59 -21.60
CA PRO A 244 7.16 -16.26 -21.71
C PRO A 244 6.16 -15.10 -21.65
N VAL A 245 4.97 -15.23 -22.24
CA VAL A 245 3.95 -14.16 -22.21
C VAL A 245 3.35 -14.00 -20.82
N GLU A 246 3.08 -15.11 -20.12
CA GLU A 246 2.58 -15.08 -18.74
C GLU A 246 3.66 -14.63 -17.76
N LEU A 247 4.94 -14.98 -18.01
CA LEU A 247 6.07 -14.43 -17.26
C LEU A 247 6.14 -12.91 -17.40
N VAL A 248 6.13 -12.39 -18.64
CA VAL A 248 6.14 -10.93 -18.89
C VAL A 248 4.90 -10.26 -18.29
N ARG A 249 3.73 -10.89 -18.35
CA ARG A 249 2.50 -10.40 -17.72
C ARG A 249 2.62 -10.34 -16.19
N SER A 250 3.19 -11.38 -15.58
CA SER A 250 3.40 -11.44 -14.13
C SER A 250 4.45 -10.42 -13.66
N GLU A 251 5.53 -10.22 -14.43
CA GLU A 251 6.55 -9.19 -14.17
C GLU A 251 5.97 -7.78 -14.30
N MET A 252 5.12 -7.56 -15.31
CA MET A 252 4.40 -6.30 -15.48
C MET A 252 3.46 -6.04 -14.31
N GLN A 253 2.69 -7.04 -13.88
CA GLN A 253 1.77 -6.91 -12.74
C GLN A 253 2.51 -6.64 -11.44
N ALA A 254 3.60 -7.38 -11.17
CA ALA A 254 4.45 -7.15 -10.01
C ALA A 254 5.04 -5.72 -10.00
N THR A 255 5.41 -5.20 -11.18
CA THR A 255 5.89 -3.82 -11.33
C THR A 255 4.79 -2.80 -11.02
N VAL A 256 3.57 -3.04 -11.51
CA VAL A 256 2.40 -2.19 -11.21
C VAL A 256 2.08 -2.17 -9.72
N ASP A 257 2.12 -3.33 -9.06
CA ASP A 257 1.87 -3.45 -7.63
C ASP A 257 2.95 -2.72 -6.81
N GLN A 258 4.22 -2.86 -7.22
CA GLN A 258 5.34 -2.16 -6.59
C GLN A 258 5.24 -0.64 -6.75
N LEU A 259 4.88 -0.15 -7.94
CA LEU A 259 4.66 1.28 -8.19
C LEU A 259 3.50 1.82 -7.37
N SER A 260 2.41 1.07 -7.26
CA SER A 260 1.24 1.43 -6.45
C SER A 260 1.61 1.53 -4.96
N ALA A 261 2.38 0.58 -4.44
CA ALA A 261 2.87 0.61 -3.06
C ALA A 261 3.80 1.79 -2.80
N LEU A 262 4.72 2.09 -3.74
CA LEU A 262 5.61 3.24 -3.63
C LEU A 262 4.84 4.56 -3.66
N HIS A 263 3.81 4.66 -4.49
CA HIS A 263 2.95 5.83 -4.56
C HIS A 263 2.25 6.09 -3.22
N VAL A 264 1.59 5.09 -2.63
CA VAL A 264 0.96 5.19 -1.30
C VAL A 264 1.97 5.60 -0.23
N GLN A 265 3.19 5.04 -0.25
CA GLN A 265 4.23 5.42 0.70
C GLN A 265 4.68 6.88 0.50
N SER A 266 4.78 7.34 -0.75
CA SER A 266 5.15 8.71 -1.08
C SER A 266 4.10 9.72 -0.60
N GLU A 267 2.82 9.41 -0.77
CA GLU A 267 1.71 10.22 -0.27
C GLU A 267 1.73 10.29 1.27
N ALA A 268 1.90 9.15 1.94
CA ALA A 268 1.98 9.13 3.41
C ALA A 268 3.15 9.98 3.94
N LYS A 269 4.32 9.94 3.28
CA LYS A 269 5.47 10.79 3.61
C LYS A 269 5.19 12.27 3.35
N ALA A 270 4.52 12.60 2.26
CA ALA A 270 4.13 13.98 1.93
C ALA A 270 3.18 14.55 2.99
N THR A 271 2.13 13.80 3.34
CA THR A 271 1.18 14.19 4.40
C THR A 271 1.88 14.36 5.74
N HIS A 272 2.80 13.46 6.11
CA HIS A 272 3.55 13.59 7.36
C HIS A 272 4.50 14.79 7.37
N ALA A 273 5.13 15.10 6.22
CA ALA A 273 5.95 16.29 6.09
C ALA A 273 5.12 17.58 6.20
N GLU A 274 3.91 17.60 5.62
CA GLU A 274 2.99 18.73 5.71
C GLU A 274 2.48 18.94 7.14
N MET A 275 2.13 17.87 7.86
CA MET A 275 1.78 17.95 9.28
C MET A 275 2.94 18.53 10.11
N ARG A 276 4.18 18.04 9.91
CA ARG A 276 5.36 18.57 10.61
C ARG A 276 5.64 20.03 10.27
N ALA A 277 5.48 20.44 9.02
CA ALA A 277 5.64 21.83 8.61
C ALA A 277 4.61 22.74 9.29
N THR A 278 3.36 22.26 9.39
CA THR A 278 2.28 22.98 10.08
C THR A 278 2.54 23.10 11.58
N GLU A 279 2.98 22.02 12.24
CA GLU A 279 3.38 22.03 13.66
C GLU A 279 4.55 22.98 13.91
N ALA A 280 5.58 22.96 13.06
CA ALA A 280 6.72 23.86 13.17
C ALA A 280 6.30 25.33 13.01
N ALA A 281 5.43 25.64 12.03
CA ALA A 281 4.89 26.98 11.84
C ALA A 281 4.09 27.45 13.06
N ALA A 282 3.29 26.58 13.68
CA ALA A 282 2.55 26.89 14.90
C ALA A 282 3.48 27.17 16.10
N GLN A 283 4.58 26.42 16.23
CA GLN A 283 5.57 26.64 17.28
C GLN A 283 6.28 28.00 17.10
N VAL A 284 6.66 28.35 15.87
CA VAL A 284 7.26 29.66 15.56
C VAL A 284 6.29 30.79 15.92
N ALA A 285 5.03 30.70 15.50
CA ALA A 285 4.01 31.70 15.82
C ALA A 285 3.80 31.85 17.35
N GLN A 286 3.83 30.74 18.09
CA GLN A 286 3.73 30.78 19.55
C GLN A 286 4.97 31.44 20.19
N ALA A 287 6.17 31.16 19.67
CA ALA A 287 7.39 31.79 20.14
C ALA A 287 7.37 33.31 19.91
N ASP A 288 6.97 33.75 18.70
CA ASP A 288 6.83 35.17 18.37
C ASP A 288 5.81 35.87 19.27
N ALA A 289 4.66 35.23 19.55
CA ALA A 289 3.67 35.77 20.48
C ALA A 289 4.22 35.94 21.90
N ARG A 290 5.04 35.00 22.39
CA ARG A 290 5.70 35.09 23.71
C ARG A 290 6.72 36.24 23.73
N THR A 291 7.52 36.38 22.68
CA THR A 291 8.49 37.47 22.54
C THR A 291 7.80 38.82 22.56
N ASN A 292 6.75 38.99 21.74
CA ASN A 292 5.96 40.22 21.70
C ASN A 292 5.32 40.55 23.07
N GLN A 293 4.82 39.55 23.79
CA GLN A 293 4.28 39.75 25.14
C GLN A 293 5.36 40.16 26.14
N ALA A 294 6.56 39.58 26.05
CA ALA A 294 7.69 39.94 26.90
C ALA A 294 8.14 41.38 26.65
N GLU A 295 8.25 41.79 25.39
CA GLU A 295 8.57 43.17 25.00
C GLU A 295 7.54 44.18 25.52
N ALA A 296 6.24 43.86 25.40
CA ALA A 296 5.17 44.71 25.92
C ALA A 296 5.24 44.85 27.46
N ARG A 297 5.56 43.77 28.18
CA ARG A 297 5.77 43.80 29.63
C ARG A 297 6.99 44.62 30.03
N ALA A 298 8.08 44.52 29.26
CA ALA A 298 9.30 45.30 29.51
C ALA A 298 9.03 46.79 29.34
N LYS A 299 8.35 47.21 28.26
CA LYS A 299 7.94 48.61 28.05
C LYS A 299 7.08 49.15 29.19
N LEU A 300 6.07 48.37 29.63
CA LEU A 300 5.22 48.78 30.75
C LEU A 300 6.01 48.91 32.07
N ALA A 301 6.99 48.04 32.31
CA ALA A 301 7.85 48.12 33.48
C ALA A 301 8.76 49.36 33.44
N GLU A 302 9.29 49.69 32.27
CA GLU A 302 10.10 50.89 32.04
C GLU A 302 9.27 52.17 32.28
N GLU A 303 8.06 52.26 31.72
CA GLU A 303 7.13 53.38 31.97
C GLU A 303 6.82 53.55 33.46
N ARG A 304 6.59 52.44 34.18
CA ARG A 304 6.37 52.47 35.63
C ARG A 304 7.59 52.93 36.41
N ALA A 305 8.79 52.51 36.00
CA ALA A 305 10.04 52.94 36.63
C ALA A 305 10.23 54.46 36.48
N VAL A 306 10.01 55.00 35.27
CA VAL A 306 10.06 56.44 35.01
C VAL A 306 9.02 57.21 35.85
N GLN A 307 7.78 56.70 35.96
CA GLN A 307 6.77 57.31 36.82
C GLN A 307 7.17 57.31 38.30
N LEU A 308 7.76 56.22 38.79
CA LEU A 308 8.22 56.12 40.17
C LEU A 308 9.38 57.09 40.44
N GLU A 309 10.31 57.23 39.49
CA GLU A 309 11.41 58.19 39.56
C GLU A 309 10.90 59.65 39.57
N HIS A 310 9.92 59.96 38.74
CA HIS A 310 9.27 61.28 38.75
C HIS A 310 8.55 61.55 40.08
N ARG A 311 7.87 60.55 40.66
CA ARG A 311 7.23 60.68 41.98
C ARG A 311 8.26 60.85 43.11
N ALA A 312 9.40 60.17 43.02
CA ALA A 312 10.48 60.29 43.99
C ALA A 312 11.09 61.70 43.96
N THR A 313 11.39 62.22 42.78
CA THR A 313 11.89 63.60 42.60
C THR A 313 10.89 64.64 43.08
N GLN A 314 9.60 64.51 42.76
CA GLN A 314 8.56 65.38 43.30
C GLN A 314 8.46 65.32 44.84
N ALA A 315 8.60 64.12 45.43
CA ALA A 315 8.60 63.96 46.89
C ALA A 315 9.83 64.64 47.53
N GLU A 316 11.00 64.52 46.92
CA GLU A 316 12.22 65.22 47.34
C GLU A 316 12.05 66.75 47.26
N GLU A 317 11.50 67.27 46.16
CA GLU A 317 11.18 68.70 46.02
C GLU A 317 10.17 69.17 47.09
N HIS A 318 9.18 68.34 47.42
CA HIS A 318 8.19 68.67 48.45
C HIS A 318 8.81 68.70 49.86
N ILE A 319 9.73 67.77 50.15
CA ILE A 319 10.53 67.78 51.39
C ILE A 319 11.40 69.05 51.43
N HIS A 320 12.07 69.41 50.34
CA HIS A 320 12.83 70.65 50.23
C HIS A 320 11.95 71.91 50.36
N ALA A 321 10.70 71.89 49.91
CA ALA A 321 9.79 73.02 50.08
C ALA A 321 9.26 73.14 51.53
N THR A 322 9.02 72.02 52.21
CA THR A 322 8.45 71.99 53.57
C THR A 322 9.48 72.13 54.69
N GLU A 323 10.74 71.73 54.49
CA GLU A 323 11.77 71.82 55.53
C GLU A 323 12.37 73.23 55.70
N HIS A 324 12.35 74.08 54.67
CA HIS A 324 13.03 75.38 54.74
C HIS A 324 12.21 76.48 55.48
N ALA A 325 10.89 76.35 55.64
CA ALA A 325 10.08 77.35 56.34
C ALA A 325 10.14 77.23 57.89
N PRO A 326 10.05 76.03 58.50
CA PRO A 326 10.18 75.87 59.95
C PRO A 326 11.63 75.99 60.42
N ILE A 327 12.60 75.48 59.65
CA ILE A 327 14.02 75.52 60.01
C ILE A 327 14.60 76.94 59.92
N ARG A 328 14.18 77.77 58.94
CA ARG A 328 14.53 79.22 58.93
C ARG A 328 13.97 79.95 60.14
N ARG A 329 12.73 79.66 60.56
CA ARG A 329 12.12 80.28 61.76
C ARG A 329 12.86 79.85 63.03
N LEU A 330 13.20 78.56 63.17
CA LEU A 330 13.94 78.03 64.30
C LEU A 330 15.39 78.58 64.36
N MET A 331 16.08 78.65 63.22
CA MET A 331 17.42 79.25 63.13
C MET A 331 17.41 80.75 63.41
N SER A 332 16.36 81.49 63.01
CA SER A 332 16.20 82.91 63.38
C SER A 332 15.93 83.10 64.88
N ALA A 333 15.19 82.18 65.50
CA ALA A 333 14.89 82.21 66.93
C ALA A 333 16.12 81.86 67.80
N ILE A 334 16.99 80.97 67.30
CA ILE A 334 18.29 80.64 67.90
C ILE A 334 19.30 81.79 67.72
N ARG A 335 19.33 82.43 66.55
CA ARG A 335 20.22 83.57 66.26
C ARG A 335 19.89 84.82 67.09
N ASN A 336 18.64 84.97 67.52
CA ASN A 336 18.16 86.10 68.31
C ASN A 336 18.11 85.84 69.83
N GLY A 337 18.74 84.77 70.33
CA GLY A 337 19.03 84.59 71.76
C GLY A 337 17.81 84.45 72.69
N ARG A 338 16.62 84.10 72.17
CA ARG A 338 15.35 84.24 72.92
C ARG A 338 14.80 82.99 73.61
N VAL A 339 15.51 81.84 73.64
CA VAL A 339 14.96 80.63 74.30
C VAL A 339 16.04 79.81 75.00
N LEU A 340 16.42 80.17 76.24
CA LEU A 340 17.32 79.34 77.06
C LEU A 340 16.87 79.04 78.50
N SER A 341 15.68 79.41 78.95
CA SER A 341 15.25 79.12 80.34
C SER A 341 14.17 78.03 80.50
N GLY A 342 13.52 77.54 79.44
CA GLY A 342 12.38 76.60 79.56
C GLY A 342 12.62 75.13 79.20
N ILE A 343 13.66 74.80 78.43
CA ILE A 343 13.82 73.46 77.79
C ILE A 343 14.67 72.47 78.62
N LYS A 344 15.20 72.90 79.78
CA LYS A 344 16.03 72.05 80.64
C LYS A 344 15.25 70.91 81.32
N ARG A 345 13.91 70.97 81.38
CA ARG A 345 13.07 70.00 82.13
C ARG A 345 12.30 68.99 81.27
N ARG A 346 12.32 69.08 79.93
CA ARG A 346 11.58 68.16 79.02
C ARG A 346 12.47 67.31 78.09
N SER A 347 13.79 67.42 78.19
CA SER A 347 14.73 66.70 77.31
C SER A 347 14.96 65.22 77.68
N LYS A 348 14.61 64.78 78.89
CA LYS A 348 14.89 63.39 79.34
C LYS A 348 13.96 62.35 78.70
N SER A 349 12.66 62.64 78.53
CA SER A 349 11.70 61.70 77.94
C SER A 349 11.84 61.60 76.42
N VAL A 350 12.06 62.72 75.75
CA VAL A 350 12.27 62.77 74.29
C VAL A 350 13.54 62.02 73.86
N LEU A 351 14.61 62.11 74.65
CA LEU A 351 15.85 61.37 74.40
C LEU A 351 15.72 59.85 74.63
N GLN A 352 14.85 59.42 75.54
CA GLN A 352 14.59 57.98 75.78
C GLN A 352 13.73 57.36 74.66
N VAL A 353 12.72 58.09 74.17
CA VAL A 353 11.88 57.63 73.05
C VAL A 353 12.70 57.57 71.76
N ALA A 354 13.51 58.59 71.47
CA ALA A 354 14.39 58.60 70.31
C ALA A 354 15.46 57.48 70.34
N ALA A 355 16.00 57.14 71.52
CA ALA A 355 16.96 56.05 71.67
C ALA A 355 16.33 54.65 71.43
N THR A 356 15.05 54.49 71.78
CA THR A 356 14.32 53.23 71.58
C THR A 356 14.01 53.00 70.10
N GLU A 357 13.64 54.05 69.36
CA GLU A 357 13.24 53.94 67.97
C GLU A 357 14.42 53.78 67.00
N ILE A 358 15.57 54.40 67.31
CA ILE A 358 16.83 54.19 66.57
C ILE A 358 17.34 52.75 66.70
N ARG A 359 16.97 52.04 67.78
CA ARG A 359 17.31 50.61 67.97
C ARG A 359 16.47 49.67 67.10
N ARG A 360 15.26 50.08 66.68
CA ARG A 360 14.32 49.26 65.91
C ARG A 360 14.52 49.32 64.40
N HIS A 361 15.18 50.36 63.88
CA HIS A 361 15.37 50.57 62.43
C HIS A 361 16.84 50.85 62.06
N PRO A 362 17.63 49.83 61.65
CA PRO A 362 19.07 49.96 61.41
C PRO A 362 19.45 50.88 60.24
N LEU A 363 18.52 51.19 59.33
CA LEU A 363 18.74 52.11 58.20
C LEU A 363 18.80 53.60 58.62
N LEU A 364 18.31 53.97 59.79
CA LEU A 364 18.35 55.36 60.32
C LEU A 364 19.69 55.73 60.97
N ASN A 365 20.63 54.78 61.07
CA ASN A 365 21.87 54.90 61.85
C ASN A 365 22.92 55.82 61.19
N ARG A 366 22.90 55.99 59.86
CA ARG A 366 23.83 56.89 59.15
C ARG A 366 23.46 58.36 59.30
N GLY A 367 22.17 58.71 59.20
CA GLY A 367 21.68 60.09 59.36
C GLY A 367 21.78 60.60 60.81
N ALA A 368 21.49 59.73 61.79
CA ALA A 368 21.58 60.10 63.21
C ALA A 368 23.02 60.44 63.66
N ARG A 369 24.05 59.80 63.08
CA ARG A 369 25.46 60.09 63.38
C ARG A 369 25.93 61.44 62.86
N LEU A 370 25.42 61.88 61.70
CA LEU A 370 25.71 63.20 61.12
C LEU A 370 25.17 64.33 62.01
N ILE A 371 23.94 64.19 62.50
CA ILE A 371 23.32 65.16 63.42
C ILE A 371 24.03 65.18 64.79
N LEU A 372 24.50 64.02 65.28
CA LEU A 372 25.26 63.91 66.53
C LEU A 372 26.69 64.48 66.46
N GLY A 373 27.24 64.72 65.26
CA GLY A 373 28.52 65.41 65.06
C GLY A 373 28.46 66.91 65.37
N CYS A 374 27.27 67.51 65.31
CA CYS A 374 27.09 68.96 65.45
C CYS A 374 26.77 69.42 66.89
N ALA A 375 26.69 68.50 67.87
CA ALA A 375 26.35 68.82 69.26
C ALA A 375 27.11 67.93 70.30
N PRO A 376 28.36 68.29 70.68
CA PRO A 376 29.23 67.49 71.57
C PRO A 376 28.64 67.04 72.93
N PRO A 377 27.83 67.83 73.66
CA PRO A 377 27.33 67.41 74.98
C PRO A 377 26.26 66.30 74.93
N LEU A 378 25.59 66.09 73.78
CA LEU A 378 24.61 65.02 73.58
C LEU A 378 25.26 63.65 73.36
N ARG A 379 26.41 63.62 72.67
CA ARG A 379 27.21 62.41 72.42
C ARG A 379 27.66 61.72 73.71
N ARG A 380 28.07 62.51 74.72
CA ARG A 380 28.49 62.00 76.04
C ARG A 380 27.34 61.35 76.82
N ARG A 381 26.11 61.85 76.69
CA ARG A 381 24.94 61.32 77.42
C ARG A 381 24.34 60.07 76.76
N LEU A 382 24.40 59.96 75.43
CA LEU A 382 23.92 58.76 74.72
C LEU A 382 24.90 57.59 74.84
N GLY A 383 26.21 57.87 74.83
CA GLY A 383 27.24 56.84 75.00
C GLY A 383 27.16 56.14 76.37
N ALA A 384 26.82 56.88 77.43
CA ALA A 384 26.64 56.33 78.77
C ALA A 384 25.39 55.44 78.90
N ALA A 385 24.34 55.67 78.10
CA ALA A 385 23.11 54.87 78.10
C ALA A 385 23.20 53.59 77.25
N LEU A 386 24.20 53.49 76.37
CA LEU A 386 24.40 52.36 75.45
C LEU A 386 25.38 51.29 75.95
N HIS A 387 26.11 51.53 77.05
CA HIS A 387 27.12 50.61 77.59
C HIS A 387 26.62 49.69 78.72
N SER A 388 25.36 49.80 79.14
CA SER A 388 24.74 48.80 80.02
C SER A 388 24.04 47.74 79.18
N THR A 389 24.37 46.48 79.47
CA THR A 389 23.74 45.23 79.01
C THR A 389 24.31 44.62 77.73
N ARG A 390 25.45 43.92 77.91
CA ARG A 390 25.85 42.73 77.13
C ARG A 390 24.83 41.62 77.37
N ILE A 391 24.52 40.81 76.35
CA ILE A 391 24.56 39.33 76.37
C ILE A 391 24.16 38.76 74.99
N ALA A 392 24.99 37.80 74.57
CA ALA A 392 24.80 36.65 73.67
C ALA A 392 24.05 36.81 72.33
N THR A 393 24.83 36.77 71.25
CA THR A 393 24.52 35.98 70.05
C THR A 393 24.29 34.53 70.46
N ASP A 394 23.08 34.02 70.25
CA ASP A 394 22.80 32.59 70.30
C ASP A 394 22.48 32.10 68.89
N LEU A 395 23.30 31.13 68.46
CA LEU A 395 23.22 30.39 67.21
C LEU A 395 22.41 29.13 67.50
N SER A 396 21.11 29.14 67.19
CA SER A 396 20.30 27.91 67.22
C SER A 396 19.06 28.08 66.34
N ILE A 397 19.24 27.93 65.02
CA ILE A 397 18.12 27.70 64.09
C ILE A 397 18.49 26.53 63.19
N PHE A 398 18.73 25.35 63.75
CA PHE A 398 18.83 24.10 62.97
C PHE A 398 18.33 22.83 63.67
N ASP A 399 17.73 22.91 64.86
CA ASP A 399 17.27 21.71 65.59
C ASP A 399 15.80 21.35 65.37
N ASP A 400 15.12 21.95 64.39
CA ASP A 400 13.70 21.66 64.11
C ASP A 400 13.41 21.45 62.62
N LEU A 401 14.29 20.70 61.94
CA LEU A 401 14.07 20.27 60.56
C LEU A 401 13.52 18.84 60.52
N SER A 402 12.40 18.68 59.83
CA SER A 402 11.77 17.38 59.53
C SER A 402 12.77 16.46 58.80
N PRO A 403 12.60 15.12 58.91
CA PRO A 403 13.48 14.12 58.28
C PRO A 403 13.77 14.38 56.81
N ASP A 404 12.81 14.94 56.07
CA ASP A 404 12.94 15.25 54.64
C ASP A 404 13.83 16.47 54.37
N ALA A 405 13.83 17.46 55.26
CA ALA A 405 14.67 18.66 55.13
C ALA A 405 16.14 18.39 55.48
N ALA A 406 16.41 17.42 56.37
CA ALA A 406 17.77 16.95 56.68
C ALA A 406 18.42 16.17 55.51
N ILE A 407 17.60 15.58 54.63
CA ILE A 407 18.05 14.89 53.41
C ILE A 407 18.42 15.91 52.32
N VAL A 408 17.60 16.96 52.15
CA VAL A 408 17.88 18.05 51.19
C VAL A 408 19.12 18.86 51.60
N ALA A 409 19.30 19.13 52.90
CA ALA A 409 20.50 19.81 53.41
C ALA A 409 21.80 18.99 53.18
N ARG A 410 21.74 17.65 53.30
CA ARG A 410 22.86 16.76 52.99
C ARG A 410 23.17 16.69 51.49
N GLN A 411 22.15 16.72 50.63
CA GLN A 411 22.33 16.76 49.17
C GLN A 411 22.92 18.10 48.68
N LEU A 412 22.57 19.23 49.33
CA LEU A 412 23.16 20.54 49.05
C LEU A 412 24.63 20.64 49.48
N GLN A 413 25.01 19.99 50.60
CA GLN A 413 26.43 19.91 51.01
C GLN A 413 27.27 18.99 50.10
N GLN A 414 26.70 17.93 49.53
CA GLN A 414 27.40 17.06 48.58
C GLN A 414 27.57 17.71 47.19
N SER A 415 26.62 18.53 46.76
CA SER A 415 26.72 19.27 45.48
C SER A 415 27.69 20.46 45.55
N GLN A 416 27.87 21.10 46.71
CA GLN A 416 28.93 22.11 46.90
C GLN A 416 30.35 21.52 46.90
N ARG A 417 30.55 20.28 47.36
CA ARG A 417 31.87 19.61 47.30
C ARG A 417 32.25 19.07 45.91
N GLY A 418 31.28 18.94 44.99
CA GLY A 418 31.54 18.59 43.59
C GLY A 418 31.93 19.77 42.70
N LEU A 419 31.74 21.01 43.17
CA LEU A 419 32.09 22.24 42.44
C LEU A 419 33.45 22.83 42.83
N GLU A 420 34.17 22.23 43.79
CA GLU A 420 35.56 22.56 44.13
C GLU A 420 36.58 21.54 43.56
N ALA A 421 36.13 20.62 42.70
CA ALA A 421 36.95 19.60 42.04
C ALA A 421 36.86 19.66 40.50
N ILE A 422 36.64 20.86 39.94
CA ILE A 422 36.88 21.22 38.53
C ILE A 422 37.82 22.41 38.48
#